data_AF-A0A1Q3AWA5-F1
#
_entry.id   AF-A0A1Q3AWA5-F1
#
_cell.length_a   1.000
_cell.length_b   1.000
_cell.length_c   1.000
_cell.angle_alpha   90.00
_cell.angle_beta   90.00
_cell.angle_gamma   90.00
#
_symmetry.space_group_name_H-M   'P 1'
#
loop_
_entity.id
_entity.type
_entity.pdbx_description
1 polymer ?
#
loop_
_entity_poly.entity_id
_entity_poly.type
_entity_poly.pdbx_seq_one_letter_code
_entity_poly.pdbx_strand_id
1 'polypeptide(L)'
;FLNSTTQRRNSTHLINVVQERDESLRDYLTRFNKESFKVKDLKPSFAMAALNNGLRNNSSFTFSLLKRPALDMADSLRRAEKYVNTEEEMAARKQKTPWSGHHEERGKHSQNATGKKEKKRERSDLTKDDLKHKLSRREGSTQGGAPIPSYNNFAPSWTPAPGY
;
A
#
# COMPACT_ATOMS: atom_id res chain seq x y z
N PHE A 1 -14.57 9.89 41.99
CA PHE A 1 -15.21 10.32 40.74
C PHE A 1 -14.13 10.49 39.67
N LEU A 2 -14.17 9.70 38.60
CA LEU A 2 -13.23 9.82 37.49
C LEU A 2 -13.56 11.10 36.71
N ASN A 3 -12.68 12.10 36.78
CA ASN A 3 -12.81 13.34 36.03
C ASN A 3 -12.49 13.08 34.55
N SER A 4 -13.48 12.62 33.78
CA SER A 4 -13.40 12.57 32.32
C SER A 4 -13.72 13.95 31.75
N THR A 5 -12.81 14.90 31.93
CA THR A 5 -12.81 16.11 31.11
C THR A 5 -12.29 15.73 29.74
N THR A 6 -13.18 15.31 28.83
CA THR A 6 -12.92 15.35 27.39
C THR A 6 -12.74 16.82 27.01
N GLN A 7 -11.50 17.30 27.15
CA GLN A 7 -11.15 18.66 26.81
C GLN A 7 -11.36 18.83 25.30
N ARG A 8 -12.37 19.64 24.92
CA ARG A 8 -12.56 20.04 23.53
C ARG A 8 -11.27 20.65 23.03
N ARG A 9 -10.79 20.15 21.90
CA ARG A 9 -9.59 20.68 21.25
C ARG A 9 -10.01 21.71 20.21
N ASN A 10 -9.22 22.76 20.05
CA ASN A 10 -9.35 23.69 18.93
C ASN A 10 -8.76 23.06 17.67
N SER A 11 -9.09 23.59 16.48
CA SER A 11 -8.64 23.01 15.21
C SER A 11 -7.12 22.92 15.09
N THR A 12 -6.38 23.86 15.70
CA THR A 12 -4.91 23.87 15.68
C THR A 12 -4.29 22.62 16.30
N HIS A 13 -4.99 21.90 17.17
CA HIS A 13 -4.54 20.62 17.72
C HIS A 13 -4.23 19.57 16.65
N LEU A 14 -4.95 19.57 15.52
CA LEU A 14 -4.75 18.58 14.45
C LEU A 14 -3.42 18.72 13.71
N ILE A 15 -2.82 19.91 13.73
CA ILE A 15 -1.52 20.15 13.09
C ILE A 15 -0.41 19.33 13.80
N ASN A 16 -0.61 19.01 15.07
CA ASN A 16 0.35 18.23 15.86
C ASN A 16 0.17 16.71 15.69
N VAL A 17 -0.86 16.26 14.98
CA VAL A 17 -1.07 14.84 14.71
C VAL A 17 -0.27 14.48 13.48
N VAL A 18 0.97 14.01 13.70
CA VAL A 18 1.92 13.64 12.65
C VAL A 18 2.18 12.15 12.63
N GLN A 19 2.34 11.56 11.45
CA GLN A 19 2.66 10.16 11.24
C GLN A 19 4.06 9.87 11.75
N GLU A 20 4.17 8.94 12.71
CA GLU A 20 5.45 8.59 13.32
C GLU A 20 6.32 7.75 12.37
N ARG A 21 7.61 7.58 12.71
CA ARG A 21 8.59 6.89 11.84
C ARG A 21 8.23 5.42 11.57
N ASP A 22 7.68 4.75 12.58
CA ASP A 22 7.32 3.33 12.53
C ASP A 22 5.81 3.11 12.51
N GLU A 23 5.01 4.18 12.42
CA GLU A 23 3.56 4.11 12.33
C GLU A 23 3.14 3.82 10.88
N SER A 24 2.28 2.82 10.71
CA SER A 24 1.68 2.48 9.42
C SER A 24 0.75 3.60 8.94
N LEU A 25 0.46 3.65 7.63
CA LEU A 25 -0.49 4.64 7.13
C LEU A 25 -1.89 4.44 7.75
N ARG A 26 -2.27 3.19 8.01
CA ARG A 26 -3.54 2.83 8.63
C ARG A 26 -3.67 3.41 10.03
N ASP A 27 -2.68 3.15 10.87
CA ASP A 27 -2.71 3.56 12.28
C ASP A 27 -2.74 5.08 12.41
N TYR A 28 -1.95 5.76 11.58
CA TYR A 28 -1.97 7.23 11.49
C TYR A 28 -3.35 7.74 11.12
N LEU A 29 -3.99 7.22 10.07
CA LEU A 29 -5.33 7.66 9.65
C LEU A 29 -6.38 7.40 10.73
N THR A 30 -6.30 6.26 11.42
CA THR A 30 -7.19 5.95 12.54
C THR A 30 -7.01 6.95 13.70
N ARG A 31 -5.75 7.27 14.06
CA ARG A 31 -5.45 8.24 15.11
C ARG A 31 -5.86 9.66 14.71
N PHE A 32 -5.55 10.07 13.48
CA PHE A 32 -5.98 11.35 12.92
C PHE A 32 -7.49 11.50 13.02
N ASN A 33 -8.24 10.51 12.51
CA ASN A 33 -9.71 10.50 12.59
C ASN A 33 -10.20 10.68 14.03
N LYS A 34 -9.66 9.90 14.98
CA LYS A 34 -10.00 9.98 16.40
C LYS A 34 -9.76 11.36 17.00
N GLU A 35 -8.67 12.03 16.65
CA GLU A 35 -8.37 13.39 17.14
C GLU A 35 -9.30 14.43 16.51
N SER A 36 -9.63 14.30 15.22
CA SER A 36 -10.57 15.21 14.55
C SER A 36 -11.99 15.13 15.08
N PHE A 37 -12.44 13.97 15.58
CA PHE A 37 -13.72 13.87 16.31
C PHE A 37 -13.76 14.69 17.61
N LYS A 38 -12.61 15.07 18.18
CA LYS A 38 -12.53 15.89 19.40
C LYS A 38 -12.56 17.39 19.11
N VAL A 39 -12.50 17.78 17.83
CA VAL A 39 -12.47 19.17 17.38
C VAL A 39 -13.88 19.60 16.99
N LYS A 40 -14.35 20.73 17.55
CA LYS A 40 -15.61 21.34 17.15
C LYS A 40 -15.44 22.18 15.89
N ASP A 41 -16.48 22.20 15.04
CA ASP A 41 -16.57 23.04 13.84
C ASP A 41 -15.36 22.89 12.90
N LEU A 42 -14.87 21.66 12.78
CA LEU A 42 -13.71 21.34 11.94
C LEU A 42 -14.07 21.57 10.47
N LYS A 43 -13.44 22.59 9.87
CA LYS A 43 -13.57 22.86 8.43
C LYS A 43 -12.90 21.74 7.62
N PRO A 44 -13.57 21.14 6.61
CA PRO A 44 -12.98 20.08 5.78
C PRO A 44 -11.65 20.47 5.13
N SER A 45 -11.52 21.72 4.67
CA SER A 45 -10.27 22.24 4.09
C SER A 45 -9.12 22.28 5.09
N PHE A 46 -9.41 22.64 6.34
CA PHE A 46 -8.43 22.62 7.42
C PHE A 46 -8.04 21.18 7.79
N ALA A 47 -9.01 20.27 7.87
CA ALA A 47 -8.73 18.85 8.10
C ALA A 47 -7.83 18.25 7.01
N MET A 48 -8.09 18.60 5.74
CA MET A 48 -7.26 18.17 4.61
C MET A 48 -5.84 18.72 4.71
N ALA A 49 -5.69 20.01 5.04
CA ALA A 49 -4.39 20.63 5.22
C ALA A 49 -3.62 19.99 6.39
N ALA A 50 -4.28 19.76 7.54
CA ALA A 50 -3.67 19.11 8.69
C ALA A 50 -3.26 17.67 8.37
N LEU A 51 -4.11 16.90 7.69
CA LEU A 51 -3.81 15.55 7.23
C LEU A 51 -2.55 15.52 6.38
N ASN A 52 -2.48 16.37 5.35
CA ASN A 52 -1.35 16.43 4.43
C ASN A 52 -0.04 16.86 5.12
N ASN A 53 -0.12 17.80 6.06
CA ASN A 53 1.05 18.23 6.85
C ASN A 53 1.53 17.13 7.81
N GLY A 54 0.61 16.32 8.34
CA GLY A 54 0.96 15.24 9.26
C GLY A 54 1.52 14.00 8.58
N LEU A 55 1.39 13.84 7.25
CA LEU A 55 1.92 12.66 6.56
C LEU A 55 3.45 12.60 6.58
N ARG A 56 4.01 11.38 6.67
CA ARG A 56 5.46 11.19 6.63
C ARG A 56 6.01 11.52 5.24
N ASN A 57 6.95 12.46 5.14
CA ASN A 57 7.49 12.98 3.87
C ASN A 57 8.00 11.88 2.90
N ASN A 58 8.65 10.84 3.43
CA ASN A 58 9.28 9.80 2.62
C ASN A 58 8.41 8.53 2.47
N SER A 59 7.09 8.67 2.48
CA SER A 59 6.18 7.54 2.27
C SER A 59 5.71 7.46 0.81
N SER A 60 5.43 6.24 0.33
CA SER A 60 4.87 6.00 -1.01
C SER A 60 3.57 6.76 -1.25
N PHE A 61 2.76 6.95 -0.20
CA PHE A 61 1.52 7.71 -0.27
C PHE A 61 1.79 9.22 -0.43
N THR A 62 2.72 9.78 0.33
CA THR A 62 3.10 11.20 0.22
C THR A 62 3.66 11.51 -1.17
N PHE A 63 4.52 10.65 -1.72
CA PHE A 63 4.99 10.80 -3.10
C PHE A 63 3.85 10.72 -4.14
N SER A 64 2.82 9.91 -3.88
CA SER A 64 1.63 9.84 -4.73
C SER A 64 0.87 11.17 -4.77
N LEU A 65 0.70 11.80 -3.60
CA LEU A 65 0.04 13.10 -3.48
C LEU A 65 0.85 14.21 -4.13
N LEU A 66 2.18 14.18 -4.01
CA LEU A 66 3.06 15.14 -4.68
C LEU A 66 2.99 15.01 -6.21
N LYS A 67 2.99 13.78 -6.74
CA LYS A 67 2.89 13.54 -8.19
C LYS A 67 1.53 13.92 -8.75
N ARG A 68 0.46 13.63 -8.00
CA ARG A 68 -0.91 13.94 -8.38
C ARG A 68 -1.68 14.41 -7.16
N PRO A 69 -1.82 15.72 -6.93
CA PRO A 69 -2.60 16.25 -5.82
C PRO A 69 -3.99 15.62 -5.76
N ALA A 70 -4.48 15.37 -4.54
CA ALA A 70 -5.85 14.91 -4.35
C ALA A 70 -6.82 16.07 -4.60
N LEU A 71 -7.93 15.79 -5.29
CA LEU A 71 -8.95 16.80 -5.61
C LEU A 71 -9.74 17.22 -4.37
N ASP A 72 -10.05 16.25 -3.52
CA ASP A 72 -10.80 16.43 -2.29
C ASP A 72 -10.40 15.35 -1.26
N MET A 73 -11.03 15.41 -0.08
CA MET A 73 -10.82 14.44 0.98
C MET A 73 -11.17 13.01 0.54
N ALA A 74 -12.24 12.84 -0.26
CA ALA A 74 -12.70 11.52 -0.68
C ALA A 74 -11.70 10.84 -1.64
N ASP A 75 -11.10 11.58 -2.59
CA ASP A 75 -10.01 11.08 -3.44
C ASP A 75 -8.77 10.73 -2.61
N SER A 76 -8.41 11.56 -1.64
CA SER A 76 -7.26 11.30 -0.76
C SER A 76 -7.44 9.99 0.02
N LEU A 77 -8.61 9.82 0.64
CA LEU A 77 -8.96 8.63 1.42
C LEU A 77 -8.99 7.38 0.54
N ARG A 78 -9.77 7.38 -0.56
CA ARG A 78 -9.82 6.24 -1.50
C ARG A 78 -8.43 5.84 -1.99
N ARG A 79 -7.55 6.82 -2.22
CA ARG A 79 -6.17 6.54 -2.60
C ARG A 79 -5.40 5.93 -1.44
N ALA A 80 -5.52 6.48 -0.23
CA ALA A 80 -4.84 6.00 0.97
C ALA A 80 -5.16 4.53 1.25
N GLU A 81 -6.41 4.09 1.11
CA GLU A 81 -6.79 2.68 1.26
C GLU A 81 -6.00 1.75 0.34
N LYS A 82 -5.80 2.13 -0.93
CA LYS A 82 -4.98 1.32 -1.84
C LYS A 82 -3.55 1.15 -1.34
N TYR A 83 -2.98 2.20 -0.74
CA TYR A 83 -1.65 2.16 -0.15
C TYR A 83 -1.62 1.36 1.15
N VAL A 84 -2.65 1.47 2.00
CA VAL A 84 -2.80 0.63 3.20
C VAL A 84 -2.84 -0.85 2.82
N ASN A 85 -3.71 -1.22 1.88
CA ASN A 85 -3.82 -2.62 1.42
C ASN A 85 -2.50 -3.14 0.85
N THR A 86 -1.79 -2.30 0.09
CA THR A 86 -0.46 -2.65 -0.46
C THR A 86 0.58 -2.82 0.67
N GLU A 87 0.60 -1.93 1.66
CA GLU A 87 1.49 -1.98 2.81
C GLU A 87 1.25 -3.26 3.63
N GLU A 88 -0.01 -3.59 3.91
CA GLU A 88 -0.42 -4.79 4.62
C GLU A 88 -0.08 -6.08 3.85
N GLU A 89 -0.29 -6.11 2.54
CA GLU A 89 0.08 -7.26 1.69
C GLU A 89 1.60 -7.48 1.68
N MET A 90 2.38 -6.40 1.55
CA MET A 90 3.85 -6.46 1.58
C MET A 90 4.36 -6.90 2.95
N ALA A 91 3.75 -6.43 4.03
CA ALA A 91 4.07 -6.90 5.39
C ALA A 91 3.77 -8.39 5.55
N ALA A 92 2.60 -8.87 5.08
CA ALA A 92 2.24 -10.29 5.14
C ALA A 92 3.19 -11.19 4.33
N ARG A 93 3.67 -10.72 3.17
CA ARG A 93 4.67 -11.44 2.36
C ARG A 93 6.02 -11.58 3.10
N LYS A 94 6.45 -10.53 3.81
CA LYS A 94 7.67 -10.58 4.63
C LYS A 94 7.56 -11.59 5.78
N GLN A 95 6.40 -11.67 6.43
CA GLN A 95 6.15 -12.63 7.51
C GLN A 95 6.08 -14.09 7.02
N LYS A 96 5.62 -14.32 5.79
CA LYS A 96 5.54 -15.64 5.16
C LYS A 96 6.86 -16.13 4.57
N THR A 97 7.92 -15.34 4.63
CA THR A 97 9.25 -15.76 4.20
C THR A 97 10.11 -15.97 5.46
N PRO A 98 10.08 -17.15 6.10
CA PRO A 98 11.16 -17.50 7.01
C PRO A 98 12.44 -17.43 6.19
N TRP A 99 13.34 -16.55 6.60
CA TRP A 99 14.72 -16.62 6.14
C TRP A 99 15.32 -17.89 6.74
N SER A 100 15.10 -19.03 6.07
CA SER A 100 15.75 -20.30 6.39
C SER A 100 16.55 -20.76 5.17
N GLY A 101 17.87 -20.61 5.28
CA GLY A 101 18.83 -21.46 4.58
C GLY A 101 19.38 -20.94 3.26
N HIS A 102 20.33 -20.00 3.28
CA HIS A 102 21.62 -20.34 2.66
C HIS A 102 22.75 -19.60 3.37
N HIS A 103 23.39 -20.38 4.23
CA HIS A 103 24.66 -20.13 4.88
C HIS A 103 25.75 -19.86 3.84
N GLU A 104 26.69 -19.01 4.24
CA GLU A 104 27.96 -18.75 3.58
C GLU A 104 28.69 -20.05 3.24
N GLU A 105 29.16 -20.20 1.99
CA GLU A 105 30.41 -20.92 1.77
C GLU A 105 31.14 -20.34 0.55
N ARG A 106 32.11 -19.46 0.86
CA ARG A 106 33.52 -19.62 0.49
C ARG A 106 33.83 -19.99 -0.97
N GLY A 107 34.60 -19.11 -1.63
CA GLY A 107 35.60 -19.58 -2.59
C GLY A 107 35.85 -18.66 -3.76
N LYS A 108 36.81 -17.75 -3.61
CA LYS A 108 37.52 -17.17 -4.76
C LYS A 108 38.36 -18.26 -5.42
N HIS A 109 38.05 -18.66 -6.65
CA HIS A 109 39.00 -19.31 -7.58
C HIS A 109 38.49 -19.08 -9.01
N SER A 110 39.06 -18.13 -9.76
CA SER A 110 40.20 -18.28 -10.67
C SER A 110 39.87 -18.95 -12.00
N GLN A 111 40.01 -18.14 -13.07
CA GLN A 111 40.61 -18.44 -14.37
C GLN A 111 39.96 -19.45 -15.34
N ASN A 112 39.45 -18.87 -16.44
CA ASN A 112 39.85 -19.11 -17.84
C ASN A 112 40.21 -20.55 -18.28
N ALA A 113 39.38 -21.12 -19.17
CA ALA A 113 39.80 -22.10 -20.18
C ALA A 113 38.87 -22.09 -21.41
N THR A 114 39.38 -21.57 -22.53
CA THR A 114 39.36 -22.11 -23.92
C THR A 114 38.48 -23.35 -24.19
N GLY A 115 37.73 -23.54 -25.29
CA GLY A 115 37.61 -22.91 -26.61
C GLY A 115 37.10 -23.97 -27.63
N LYS A 116 36.36 -23.50 -28.65
CA LYS A 116 36.08 -24.12 -29.98
C LYS A 116 35.34 -25.48 -30.09
N LYS A 117 34.15 -25.48 -30.72
CA LYS A 117 33.96 -25.89 -32.14
C LYS A 117 32.49 -25.84 -32.60
N GLU A 118 32.33 -25.26 -33.77
CA GLU A 118 31.10 -25.15 -34.57
C GLU A 118 30.60 -26.52 -35.05
N LYS A 119 29.27 -26.71 -35.12
CA LYS A 119 28.68 -27.60 -36.13
C LYS A 119 27.26 -27.20 -36.51
N LYS A 120 27.19 -26.53 -37.67
CA LYS A 120 26.26 -26.73 -38.79
C LYS A 120 24.74 -26.79 -38.47
N ARG A 121 24.08 -25.71 -38.91
CA ARG A 121 22.71 -25.60 -39.41
C ARG A 121 22.02 -26.95 -39.71
N GLU A 122 20.87 -27.16 -39.08
CA GLU A 122 19.74 -27.84 -39.71
C GLU A 122 18.46 -27.12 -39.26
N ARG A 123 17.88 -26.36 -40.19
CA ARG A 123 16.55 -25.78 -40.09
C ARG A 123 15.62 -26.89 -40.58
N SER A 124 14.82 -27.45 -39.69
CA SER A 124 13.70 -28.30 -40.06
C SER A 124 12.45 -27.75 -39.39
N ASP A 125 11.55 -27.28 -40.25
CA ASP A 125 10.25 -26.70 -39.95
C ASP A 125 9.43 -27.58 -39.01
N LEU A 126 8.90 -26.97 -37.94
CA LEU A 126 7.82 -27.56 -37.15
C LEU A 126 6.67 -26.56 -37.04
N THR A 127 5.51 -27.13 -37.32
CA THR A 127 4.22 -26.57 -37.72
C THR A 127 3.61 -25.66 -36.64
N LYS A 128 2.83 -24.65 -37.06
CA LYS A 128 2.14 -23.67 -36.19
C LYS A 128 1.12 -24.28 -35.22
N ASP A 129 0.83 -25.58 -35.34
CA ASP A 129 -0.20 -26.26 -34.55
C ASP A 129 0.21 -26.57 -33.10
N ASP A 130 1.51 -26.50 -32.76
CA ASP A 130 1.99 -26.85 -31.41
C ASP A 130 1.83 -25.72 -30.37
N LEU A 131 1.56 -24.48 -30.83
CA LEU A 131 1.29 -23.34 -29.95
C LEU A 131 -0.13 -23.36 -29.34
N LYS A 132 -1.05 -24.15 -29.89
CA LYS A 132 -2.46 -24.13 -29.47
C LYS A 132 -2.72 -24.97 -28.21
N HIS A 133 -1.86 -25.96 -27.92
CA HIS A 133 -2.10 -26.92 -26.85
C HIS A 133 -1.55 -26.53 -25.46
N LYS A 134 -0.92 -25.36 -25.32
CA LYS A 134 -0.51 -24.82 -24.01
C LYS A 134 -1.38 -23.68 -23.45
N LEU A 135 -2.42 -23.25 -24.17
CA LEU A 135 -3.32 -22.19 -23.71
C LEU A 135 -4.68 -22.68 -23.20
N SER A 136 -5.00 -23.98 -23.30
CA SER A 136 -6.32 -24.51 -22.91
C SER A 136 -6.41 -25.07 -21.48
N ARG A 137 -5.32 -25.08 -20.71
CA ARG A 137 -5.32 -25.63 -19.34
C ARG A 137 -5.05 -24.55 -18.28
N ARG A 138 -5.89 -23.52 -18.25
CA ARG A 138 -6.13 -22.71 -17.04
C ARG A 138 -7.50 -22.05 -17.07
N GLU A 139 -8.53 -22.87 -17.18
CA GLU A 139 -9.90 -22.51 -16.79
C GLU A 139 -10.31 -23.54 -15.73
N GLY A 140 -10.50 -23.08 -14.49
CA GLY A 140 -10.86 -23.92 -13.36
C GLY A 140 -10.20 -23.52 -12.04
N SER A 141 -10.57 -22.37 -11.48
CA SER A 141 -10.75 -22.15 -10.04
C SER A 141 -11.10 -20.68 -9.79
N THR A 142 -12.34 -20.34 -10.10
CA THR A 142 -13.07 -19.28 -9.41
C THR A 142 -13.26 -19.72 -7.96
N GLN A 143 -12.32 -19.39 -7.07
CA GLN A 143 -12.53 -19.54 -5.64
C GLN A 143 -12.14 -18.26 -4.91
N GLY A 144 -13.17 -17.42 -4.73
CA GLY A 144 -13.38 -16.63 -3.52
C GLY A 144 -12.21 -15.83 -3.01
N GLY A 145 -11.81 -14.80 -3.74
CA GLY A 145 -11.31 -13.62 -3.04
C GLY A 145 -12.45 -13.10 -2.18
N ALA A 146 -12.28 -13.10 -0.85
CA ALA A 146 -13.24 -12.48 0.04
C ALA A 146 -13.53 -11.04 -0.46
N PRO A 147 -14.79 -10.58 -0.41
CA PRO A 147 -15.09 -9.19 -0.70
C PRO A 147 -14.15 -8.33 0.14
N ILE A 148 -13.40 -7.46 -0.51
CA ILE A 148 -12.58 -6.45 0.17
C ILE A 148 -13.55 -5.75 1.16
N PRO A 149 -13.25 -5.75 2.48
CA PRO A 149 -14.10 -5.08 3.44
C PRO A 149 -14.33 -3.65 2.98
N SER A 150 -15.59 -3.35 2.66
CA SER A 150 -16.00 -2.03 2.18
C SER A 150 -15.66 -0.97 3.22
N TYR A 151 -15.34 0.23 2.70
CA TYR A 151 -14.74 1.43 3.27
C TYR A 151 -15.37 2.01 4.56
N ASN A 152 -16.36 1.35 5.17
CA ASN A 152 -17.22 1.92 6.19
C ASN A 152 -16.52 2.22 7.53
N ASN A 153 -15.28 1.77 7.76
CA ASN A 153 -14.55 2.03 9.00
C ASN A 153 -13.66 3.28 8.98
N PHE A 154 -13.45 3.90 7.81
CA PHE A 154 -12.55 5.07 7.67
C PHE A 154 -13.27 6.37 7.36
N ALA A 155 -14.60 6.34 7.16
CA ALA A 155 -15.40 7.51 6.84
C ALA A 155 -15.39 8.51 8.01
N PRO A 156 -14.69 9.64 7.90
CA PRO A 156 -14.68 10.65 8.94
C PRO A 156 -15.99 11.45 8.91
N SER A 157 -16.51 11.87 10.06
CA SER A 157 -17.84 12.54 10.13
C SER A 157 -17.94 13.89 9.41
N TRP A 158 -16.82 14.51 9.04
CA TRP A 158 -16.77 15.76 8.27
C TRP A 158 -16.67 15.54 6.76
N THR A 159 -16.70 14.30 6.26
CA THR A 159 -16.89 14.06 4.83
C THR A 159 -18.38 14.17 4.49
N PRO A 160 -18.77 14.94 3.46
CA PRO A 160 -20.12 14.87 2.92
C PRO A 160 -20.41 13.41 2.56
N ALA A 161 -21.57 12.90 2.98
CA ALA A 161 -22.00 11.58 2.54
C ALA A 161 -22.00 11.56 1.00
N PRO A 162 -21.50 10.50 0.35
CA PRO A 162 -21.65 10.36 -1.09
C PRO A 162 -23.15 10.42 -1.40
N GLY A 163 -23.55 11.44 -2.16
CA GLY A 163 -24.95 11.69 -2.50
C GLY A 163 -25.55 10.48 -3.22
N TYR A 164 -26.77 10.14 -2.82
CA TYR A 164 -27.67 9.27 -3.57
C TYR A 164 -28.22 10.00 -4.80
#